data_AF-A0A961X0V8-F1
#
_entry.id   AF-A0A961X0V8-F1
#
_cell.length_a   1.000
_cell.length_b   1.000
_cell.length_c   1.000
_cell.angle_alpha   90.00
_cell.angle_beta   90.00
_cell.angle_gamma   90.00
#
_symmetry.space_group_name_H-M   'P 1'
#
loop_
_entity.id
_entity.type
_entity.pdbx_description
1 polymer ?
#
loop_
_entity_poly.entity_id
_entity_poly.type
_entity_poly.pdbx_seq_one_letter_code
_entity_poly.pdbx_strand_id
1 'polypeptide(L)'
;MAYEVYFKYFGVQVNGTASADPLFIDGWVTDDDPSDNPFFGANPPASYIYMLSGNDFIEGSAFGDDIWASGGDDEIRGYGGHDTLRGGMGDDWIDGGNGNDTLQGESGDDVLIGGNGNDIMDGQTGSDWLEGDDGDDQLAGGVGDDVLRGGIGNDAINGGTGSDEIDGGDGDDNLRGGGDNDSIFGGDGADTIRGGFGDDEIGG
;
A
#
# COMPACT_ATOMS: atom_id res chain seq x y z
N MET A 1 -31.76 10.93 -23.01
CA MET A 1 -30.90 11.95 -23.65
C MET A 1 -29.50 11.63 -23.15
N ALA A 2 -28.66 11.06 -24.01
CA ALA A 2 -27.29 10.69 -23.64
C ALA A 2 -26.40 11.92 -23.85
N TYR A 3 -25.52 12.19 -22.89
CA TYR A 3 -24.51 13.22 -22.98
C TYR A 3 -23.22 12.55 -23.46
N GLU A 4 -22.65 13.02 -24.56
CA GLU A 4 -21.32 12.63 -25.02
C GLU A 4 -20.28 13.38 -24.18
N VAL A 5 -19.42 12.65 -23.47
CA VAL A 5 -18.25 13.23 -22.80
C VAL A 5 -17.06 13.06 -23.76
N TYR A 6 -16.52 14.19 -24.23
CA TYR A 6 -15.38 14.23 -25.13
C TYR A 6 -14.08 14.32 -24.33
N PHE A 7 -13.31 13.24 -24.25
CA PHE A 7 -11.91 13.33 -23.86
C PHE A 7 -11.06 13.40 -25.13
N LYS A 8 -10.29 14.49 -25.25
CA LYS A 8 -9.51 14.79 -26.46
C LYS A 8 -8.03 14.61 -26.16
N TYR A 9 -7.56 13.36 -26.19
CA TYR A 9 -6.14 13.06 -26.35
C TYR A 9 -5.92 12.39 -27.72
N PHE A 10 -4.89 12.88 -28.41
CA PHE A 10 -4.41 12.53 -29.75
C PHE A 10 -5.10 11.37 -30.49
N GLY A 11 -6.09 11.70 -31.32
CA GLY A 11 -6.27 11.08 -32.64
C GLY A 11 -6.93 9.70 -32.72
N VAL A 12 -7.45 9.12 -31.65
CA VAL A 12 -8.21 7.86 -31.72
C VAL A 12 -9.67 8.11 -31.34
N GLN A 13 -10.59 7.89 -32.29
CA GLN A 13 -12.03 7.84 -32.00
C GLN A 13 -12.39 6.45 -31.49
N VAL A 14 -12.88 6.36 -30.26
CA VAL A 14 -13.52 5.15 -29.73
C VAL A 14 -15.02 5.43 -29.64
N ASN A 15 -15.81 4.71 -30.43
CA ASN A 15 -17.27 4.71 -30.34
C ASN A 15 -17.70 3.41 -29.65
N GLY A 16 -18.22 3.49 -28.43
CA GLY A 16 -18.70 2.32 -27.68
C GLY A 16 -19.69 2.72 -26.59
N THR A 17 -20.73 1.91 -26.42
CA THR A 17 -21.80 2.13 -25.42
C THR A 17 -21.38 1.58 -24.06
N ALA A 18 -21.61 2.35 -23.01
CA ALA A 18 -21.36 1.95 -21.62
C ALA A 18 -22.12 0.67 -21.23
N SER A 19 -21.39 -0.43 -21.11
CA SER A 19 -21.67 -1.54 -20.20
C SER A 19 -20.33 -2.13 -19.83
N ALA A 20 -20.06 -2.19 -18.52
CA ALA A 20 -18.95 -2.85 -17.82
C ALA A 20 -18.00 -3.61 -18.75
N ASP A 21 -16.80 -3.03 -18.98
CA ASP A 21 -15.53 -3.69 -19.27
C ASP A 21 -14.42 -2.59 -19.31
N PRO A 22 -13.20 -2.85 -18.77
CA PRO A 22 -12.17 -1.85 -18.44
C PRO A 22 -11.34 -1.34 -19.63
N LEU A 23 -10.73 -0.16 -19.44
CA LEU A 23 -9.91 0.54 -20.43
C LEU A 23 -8.41 0.33 -20.13
N PHE A 24 -7.71 -0.41 -20.99
CA PHE A 24 -6.26 -0.60 -20.91
C PHE A 24 -5.46 0.71 -21.15
N ILE A 25 -4.49 1.01 -20.29
CA ILE A 25 -3.31 1.84 -20.61
C ILE A 25 -2.05 1.21 -19.96
N ASP A 26 -1.19 0.66 -20.84
CA ASP A 26 0.23 0.28 -20.73
C ASP A 26 0.81 -0.17 -19.36
N GLY A 27 1.01 -1.48 -19.23
CA GLY A 27 1.56 -2.20 -18.06
C GLY A 27 0.89 -3.58 -18.00
N TRP A 28 1.61 -4.66 -17.68
CA TRP A 28 1.09 -6.02 -17.87
C TRP A 28 -0.04 -6.33 -16.89
N VAL A 29 -1.27 -6.32 -17.40
CA VAL A 29 -2.42 -6.96 -16.76
C VAL A 29 -2.45 -8.41 -17.23
N THR A 30 -2.12 -9.36 -16.36
CA THR A 30 -2.52 -10.76 -16.61
C THR A 30 -3.98 -10.89 -16.24
N ASP A 31 -4.82 -10.46 -17.17
CA ASP A 31 -6.24 -10.74 -17.18
C ASP A 31 -6.47 -12.26 -17.16
N ASP A 32 -7.35 -12.74 -16.27
CA ASP A 32 -7.74 -14.14 -16.16
C ASP A 32 -8.78 -14.56 -17.23
N ASP A 33 -9.23 -13.61 -18.07
CA ASP A 33 -10.14 -13.86 -19.18
C ASP A 33 -9.40 -14.06 -20.53
N PRO A 34 -9.40 -15.29 -21.10
CA PRO A 34 -8.77 -15.59 -22.38
C PRO A 34 -9.48 -14.99 -23.61
N SER A 35 -10.49 -14.13 -23.44
CA SER A 35 -11.17 -13.42 -24.54
C SER A 35 -10.57 -12.06 -24.89
N ASP A 36 -9.71 -11.49 -24.05
CA ASP A 36 -9.03 -10.22 -24.29
C ASP A 36 -7.61 -10.42 -24.86
N ASN A 37 -7.42 -9.91 -26.07
CA ASN A 37 -6.24 -10.19 -26.90
C ASN A 37 -5.09 -9.19 -26.61
N PRO A 38 -3.88 -9.65 -26.24
CA PRO A 38 -2.81 -8.79 -25.74
C PRO A 38 -2.12 -8.02 -26.87
N PHE A 39 -1.84 -6.73 -26.66
CA PHE A 39 -0.90 -5.99 -27.50
C PHE A 39 0.33 -5.60 -26.70
N PHE A 40 1.42 -6.31 -26.97
CA PHE A 40 2.74 -6.12 -26.39
C PHE A 40 3.39 -4.81 -26.89
N GLY A 41 3.76 -3.90 -25.99
CA GLY A 41 4.92 -3.03 -26.20
C GLY A 41 4.89 -1.60 -25.64
N ALA A 42 5.88 -1.36 -24.75
CA ALA A 42 6.76 -0.19 -24.63
C ALA A 42 6.42 0.98 -23.67
N ASN A 43 6.78 0.77 -22.39
CA ASN A 43 7.58 1.63 -21.48
C ASN A 43 7.62 3.16 -21.76
N PRO A 44 6.89 3.95 -20.94
CA PRO A 44 7.23 5.32 -20.57
C PRO A 44 7.56 5.46 -19.06
N PRO A 45 8.34 6.48 -18.66
CA PRO A 45 9.03 6.56 -17.37
C PRO A 45 8.20 7.06 -16.17
N ALA A 46 6.88 6.86 -16.16
CA ALA A 46 6.00 7.08 -15.01
C ALA A 46 4.60 6.58 -15.40
N SER A 47 4.20 5.45 -14.83
CA SER A 47 2.93 4.78 -15.12
C SER A 47 1.91 5.24 -14.08
N TYR A 48 0.85 5.94 -14.52
CA TYR A 48 -0.34 6.19 -13.70
C TYR A 48 -1.38 5.12 -14.05
N ILE A 49 -1.63 4.19 -13.13
CA ILE A 49 -2.68 3.16 -13.27
C ILE A 49 -3.84 3.56 -12.36
N TYR A 50 -5.02 3.83 -12.94
CA TYR A 50 -6.27 4.03 -12.20
C TYR A 50 -7.21 2.89 -12.60
N MET A 51 -7.51 1.99 -11.68
CA MET A 51 -8.48 0.91 -11.93
C MET A 51 -9.91 1.33 -11.53
N LEU A 52 -10.89 0.52 -11.90
CA LEU A 52 -12.31 0.70 -11.58
C LEU A 52 -12.66 -0.28 -10.45
N SER A 53 -13.86 -0.16 -9.86
CA SER A 53 -14.33 -1.10 -8.85
C SER A 53 -14.18 -2.58 -9.25
N GLY A 54 -13.57 -3.40 -8.42
CA GLY A 54 -13.37 -4.84 -8.59
C GLY A 54 -12.03 -5.28 -8.01
N ASN A 55 -11.88 -6.57 -7.71
CA ASN A 55 -10.63 -7.13 -7.18
C ASN A 55 -9.64 -7.31 -8.33
N ASP A 56 -8.51 -6.62 -8.28
CA ASP A 56 -7.54 -6.52 -9.36
C ASP A 56 -6.15 -7.06 -8.98
N PHE A 57 -5.39 -7.48 -10.00
CA PHE A 57 -3.97 -7.84 -9.87
C PHE A 57 -3.11 -6.86 -10.67
N ILE A 58 -2.25 -6.10 -9.99
CA ILE A 58 -1.49 -5.00 -10.57
C ILE A 58 0.02 -5.20 -10.38
N GLU A 59 0.76 -5.19 -11.48
CA GLU A 59 2.21 -5.28 -11.50
C GLU A 59 2.86 -3.97 -11.97
N GLY A 60 3.71 -3.41 -11.11
CA GLY A 60 4.66 -2.34 -11.39
C GLY A 60 5.88 -2.84 -12.16
N SER A 61 6.97 -2.08 -12.06
CA SER A 61 8.14 -2.23 -12.91
C SER A 61 9.46 -2.18 -12.11
N ALA A 62 10.58 -1.97 -12.79
CA ALA A 62 11.87 -1.76 -12.11
C ALA A 62 12.20 -0.26 -11.95
N PHE A 63 11.19 0.60 -12.09
CA PHE A 63 11.27 2.06 -11.98
C PHE A 63 10.16 2.55 -11.05
N GLY A 64 10.26 3.80 -10.60
CA GLY A 64 9.20 4.42 -9.80
C GLY A 64 7.85 4.45 -10.53
N ASP A 65 6.86 3.82 -9.92
CA ASP A 65 5.48 3.69 -10.40
C ASP A 65 4.49 4.47 -9.50
N ASP A 66 3.36 4.91 -10.05
CA ASP A 66 2.27 5.58 -9.32
C ASP A 66 0.95 4.84 -9.57
N ILE A 67 0.58 3.95 -8.66
CA ILE A 67 -0.51 2.99 -8.80
C ILE A 67 -1.64 3.33 -7.83
N TRP A 68 -2.88 3.25 -8.32
CA TRP A 68 -4.08 3.33 -7.48
C TRP A 68 -5.14 2.32 -7.95
N ALA A 69 -5.42 1.32 -7.11
CA ALA A 69 -6.32 0.22 -7.43
C ALA A 69 -7.81 0.55 -7.23
N SER A 70 -8.07 1.56 -6.39
CA SER A 70 -9.36 2.23 -6.18
C SER A 70 -10.37 1.46 -5.33
N GLY A 71 -10.68 0.21 -5.63
CA GLY A 71 -11.41 -0.61 -4.67
C GLY A 71 -11.97 -1.88 -5.24
N GLY A 72 -12.34 -2.80 -4.36
CA GLY A 72 -12.09 -4.22 -4.54
C GLY A 72 -11.01 -4.65 -3.56
N ASP A 73 -10.85 -5.95 -3.37
CA ASP A 73 -9.70 -6.50 -2.63
C ASP A 73 -8.58 -6.76 -3.64
N ASP A 74 -7.57 -5.90 -3.66
CA ASP A 74 -6.58 -5.79 -4.73
C ASP A 74 -5.22 -6.37 -4.34
N GLU A 75 -4.42 -6.79 -5.33
CA GLU A 75 -3.05 -7.26 -5.13
C GLU A 75 -2.09 -6.42 -5.99
N ILE A 76 -1.23 -5.63 -5.34
CA ILE A 76 -0.32 -4.66 -5.97
C ILE A 76 1.14 -5.03 -5.69
N ARG A 77 1.98 -5.05 -6.74
CA ARG A 77 3.43 -5.24 -6.64
C ARG A 77 4.21 -4.11 -7.29
N GLY A 78 4.98 -3.33 -6.53
CA GLY A 78 5.87 -2.27 -7.04
C GLY A 78 7.15 -2.80 -7.71
N TYR A 79 7.67 -3.92 -7.20
CA TYR A 79 8.93 -4.58 -7.58
C TYR A 79 10.19 -3.78 -7.26
N GLY A 80 10.46 -2.69 -7.97
CA GLY A 80 11.61 -1.86 -7.64
C GLY A 80 11.51 -0.50 -8.25
N GLY A 81 11.99 0.51 -7.56
CA GLY A 81 11.64 1.87 -7.92
C GLY A 81 11.67 2.76 -6.70
N HIS A 82 10.95 3.86 -6.79
CA HIS A 82 10.49 4.62 -5.63
C HIS A 82 9.02 4.83 -5.93
N ASP A 83 8.22 3.92 -5.39
CA ASP A 83 6.86 3.67 -5.83
C ASP A 83 5.87 4.44 -4.94
N THR A 84 4.72 4.75 -5.50
CA THR A 84 3.56 5.27 -4.77
C THR A 84 2.39 4.37 -5.05
N LEU A 85 2.00 3.56 -4.07
CA LEU A 85 1.01 2.49 -4.21
C LEU A 85 -0.18 2.79 -3.30
N ARG A 86 -1.39 2.75 -3.86
CA ARG A 86 -2.65 2.95 -3.13
C ARG A 86 -3.62 1.80 -3.42
N GLY A 87 -4.06 1.12 -2.38
CA GLY A 87 -5.09 0.07 -2.42
C GLY A 87 -6.44 0.67 -2.76
N GLY A 88 -7.10 1.27 -1.77
CA GLY A 88 -8.36 1.98 -1.96
C GLY A 88 -9.45 1.47 -1.04
N MET A 89 -10.53 0.94 -1.60
CA MET A 89 -11.61 0.36 -0.79
C MET A 89 -11.60 -1.15 -0.90
N GLY A 90 -11.40 -1.88 0.19
CA GLY A 90 -11.37 -3.34 0.21
C GLY A 90 -10.15 -3.81 0.96
N ASP A 91 -10.01 -5.12 1.12
CA ASP A 91 -8.91 -5.70 1.88
C ASP A 91 -7.72 -5.94 0.92
N ASP A 92 -6.77 -5.01 0.87
CA ASP A 92 -5.73 -4.99 -0.15
C ASP A 92 -4.42 -5.66 0.29
N TRP A 93 -3.66 -6.19 -0.68
CA TRP A 93 -2.28 -6.67 -0.48
C TRP A 93 -1.33 -5.84 -1.33
N ILE A 94 -0.38 -5.14 -0.70
CA ILE A 94 0.52 -4.18 -1.34
C ILE A 94 1.97 -4.50 -0.97
N ASP A 95 2.83 -4.71 -1.96
CA ASP A 95 4.27 -4.96 -1.81
C ASP A 95 5.06 -3.91 -2.59
N GLY A 96 5.83 -3.05 -1.91
CA GLY A 96 6.66 -2.00 -2.51
C GLY A 96 7.87 -2.58 -3.25
N GLY A 97 8.61 -3.43 -2.55
CA GLY A 97 9.68 -4.25 -3.12
C GLY A 97 11.06 -3.67 -2.89
N ASN A 98 11.59 -2.85 -3.81
CA ASN A 98 12.91 -2.26 -3.64
C ASN A 98 12.90 -0.75 -3.87
N GLY A 99 13.64 -0.06 -3.02
CA GLY A 99 13.74 1.39 -2.99
C GLY A 99 12.77 1.98 -1.99
N ASN A 100 12.78 3.31 -1.89
CA ASN A 100 12.00 4.03 -0.90
C ASN A 100 10.59 4.27 -1.44
N ASP A 101 9.63 3.53 -0.93
CA ASP A 101 8.29 3.45 -1.44
C ASP A 101 7.30 4.18 -0.50
N THR A 102 6.11 4.48 -1.02
CA THR A 102 5.00 5.06 -0.28
C THR A 102 3.76 4.22 -0.50
N LEU A 103 3.30 3.54 0.55
CA LEU A 103 2.18 2.60 0.51
C LEU A 103 1.01 3.12 1.33
N GLN A 104 -0.20 3.03 0.79
CA GLN A 104 -1.43 3.40 1.49
C GLN A 104 -2.49 2.33 1.27
N GLY A 105 -3.01 1.77 2.37
CA GLY A 105 -4.13 0.81 2.34
C GLY A 105 -5.46 1.50 2.00
N GLU A 106 -5.71 2.61 2.70
CA GLU A 106 -6.95 3.41 2.64
C GLU A 106 -8.09 2.81 3.49
N SER A 107 -8.91 1.91 2.97
CA SER A 107 -10.05 1.41 3.75
C SER A 107 -10.29 -0.07 3.53
N GLY A 108 -10.31 -0.83 4.62
CA GLY A 108 -10.37 -2.28 4.60
C GLY A 108 -9.26 -2.83 5.47
N ASP A 109 -9.25 -4.14 5.70
CA ASP A 109 -8.19 -4.77 6.48
C ASP A 109 -7.01 -5.09 5.54
N ASP A 110 -6.01 -4.21 5.50
CA ASP A 110 -4.97 -4.21 4.47
C ASP A 110 -3.68 -4.91 4.92
N VAL A 111 -2.89 -5.40 3.96
CA VAL A 111 -1.53 -5.91 4.16
C VAL A 111 -0.56 -5.09 3.33
N LEU A 112 0.32 -4.35 3.98
CA LEU A 112 1.35 -3.52 3.36
C LEU A 112 2.73 -4.07 3.72
N ILE A 113 3.59 -4.24 2.71
CA ILE A 113 4.98 -4.70 2.84
C ILE A 113 5.88 -3.67 2.14
N GLY A 114 6.77 -3.02 2.89
CA GLY A 114 7.71 -2.02 2.36
C GLY A 114 8.79 -2.67 1.49
N GLY A 115 9.58 -3.55 2.10
CA GLY A 115 10.62 -4.31 1.43
C GLY A 115 12.01 -3.74 1.72
N ASN A 116 12.83 -3.52 0.70
CA ASN A 116 14.14 -2.90 0.91
C ASN A 116 14.06 -1.40 0.66
N GLY A 117 14.48 -0.56 1.59
CA GLY A 117 14.48 0.88 1.40
C GLY A 117 13.87 1.58 2.61
N ASN A 118 13.89 2.91 2.61
CA ASN A 118 13.25 3.65 3.68
C ASN A 118 11.84 4.01 3.24
N ASP A 119 10.85 3.31 3.78
CA ASP A 119 9.48 3.31 3.31
C ASP A 119 8.55 4.16 4.18
N ILE A 120 7.43 4.56 3.59
CA ILE A 120 6.35 5.28 4.28
C ILE A 120 5.06 4.50 4.05
N MET A 121 4.45 4.03 5.14
CA MET A 121 3.29 3.15 5.10
C MET A 121 2.17 3.70 6.00
N ASP A 122 0.94 3.73 5.48
CA ASP A 122 -0.25 4.22 6.18
C ASP A 122 -1.45 3.29 5.89
N GLY A 123 -1.85 2.47 6.87
CA GLY A 123 -3.01 1.57 6.79
C GLY A 123 -4.34 2.32 6.70
N GLN A 124 -4.43 3.43 7.45
CA GLN A 124 -5.57 4.33 7.57
C GLN A 124 -6.78 3.75 8.32
N THR A 125 -7.67 2.98 7.70
CA THR A 125 -8.87 2.47 8.40
C THR A 125 -9.08 1.00 8.13
N GLY A 126 -9.18 0.21 9.20
CA GLY A 126 -9.17 -1.24 9.10
C GLY A 126 -8.27 -1.82 10.17
N SER A 127 -8.26 -3.14 10.29
CA SER A 127 -7.27 -3.85 11.11
C SER A 127 -6.13 -4.28 10.19
N ASP A 128 -5.08 -3.47 10.13
CA ASP A 128 -4.07 -3.55 9.09
C ASP A 128 -2.83 -4.34 9.55
N TRP A 129 -2.10 -4.90 8.59
CA TRP A 129 -0.78 -5.50 8.79
C TRP A 129 0.27 -4.73 8.00
N LEU A 130 1.20 -4.08 8.70
CA LEU A 130 2.30 -3.32 8.11
C LEU A 130 3.65 -3.96 8.49
N GLU A 131 4.49 -4.25 7.49
CA GLU A 131 5.85 -4.77 7.65
C GLU A 131 6.84 -3.90 6.85
N GLY A 132 7.74 -3.20 7.55
CA GLY A 132 8.74 -2.31 6.95
C GLY A 132 9.88 -3.06 6.24
N ASP A 133 10.32 -4.19 6.82
CA ASP A 133 11.45 -5.01 6.38
C ASP A 133 12.81 -4.32 6.58
N ASP A 134 13.56 -3.98 5.51
CA ASP A 134 14.95 -3.50 5.59
C ASP A 134 14.99 -1.99 5.33
N GLY A 135 15.21 -1.16 6.35
CA GLY A 135 15.34 0.29 6.18
C GLY A 135 15.04 1.10 7.43
N ASP A 136 15.18 2.42 7.35
CA ASP A 136 14.61 3.29 8.40
C ASP A 136 13.20 3.71 7.96
N ASP A 137 12.18 3.02 8.46
CA ASP A 137 10.81 3.09 7.97
C ASP A 137 9.87 3.97 8.82
N GLN A 138 8.77 4.39 8.22
CA GLN A 138 7.68 5.12 8.88
C GLN A 138 6.36 4.39 8.70
N LEU A 139 5.85 3.80 9.78
CA LEU A 139 4.62 3.01 9.78
C LEU A 139 3.54 3.71 10.61
N ALA A 140 2.34 3.86 10.02
CA ALA A 140 1.13 4.31 10.70
C ALA A 140 0.00 3.30 10.47
N GLY A 141 -0.55 2.73 11.55
CA GLY A 141 -1.66 1.77 11.47
C GLY A 141 -2.95 2.51 11.16
N GLY A 142 -3.32 3.42 12.04
CA GLY A 142 -4.43 4.35 11.82
C GLY A 142 -5.58 4.04 12.75
N VAL A 143 -6.68 3.54 12.20
CA VAL A 143 -7.91 3.23 12.94
C VAL A 143 -8.24 1.75 12.80
N GLY A 144 -8.08 1.01 13.88
CA GLY A 144 -8.43 -0.40 14.01
C GLY A 144 -7.39 -1.11 14.86
N ASP A 145 -7.52 -2.42 15.01
CA ASP A 145 -6.55 -3.20 15.80
C ASP A 145 -5.43 -3.63 14.84
N ASP A 146 -4.32 -2.89 14.82
CA ASP A 146 -3.30 -3.03 13.79
C ASP A 146 -2.10 -3.90 14.25
N VAL A 147 -1.39 -4.50 13.31
CA VAL A 147 -0.10 -5.18 13.53
C VAL A 147 0.99 -4.46 12.75
N LEU A 148 2.00 -3.93 13.44
CA LEU A 148 3.07 -3.12 12.85
C LEU A 148 4.44 -3.68 13.21
N ARG A 149 5.27 -3.91 12.20
CA ARG A 149 6.64 -4.42 12.36
C ARG A 149 7.61 -3.53 11.61
N GLY A 150 8.57 -2.95 12.33
CA GLY A 150 9.63 -2.12 11.75
C GLY A 150 10.57 -2.96 10.90
N GLY A 151 11.32 -3.84 11.56
CA GLY A 151 12.21 -4.78 10.88
C GLY A 151 13.66 -4.45 11.19
N ILE A 152 14.49 -4.21 10.19
CA ILE A 152 15.90 -3.84 10.36
C ILE A 152 16.07 -2.35 10.04
N GLY A 153 16.47 -1.57 11.03
CA GLY A 153 16.80 -0.15 10.88
C GLY A 153 16.14 0.66 11.99
N ASN A 154 16.23 1.99 11.93
CA ASN A 154 15.69 2.82 13.00
C ASN A 154 14.31 3.32 12.60
N ASP A 155 13.29 2.64 13.11
CA ASP A 155 11.93 2.79 12.64
C ASP A 155 11.12 3.78 13.48
N ALA A 156 10.13 4.38 12.82
CA ALA A 156 9.16 5.25 13.46
C ALA A 156 7.76 4.66 13.29
N ILE A 157 7.24 4.06 14.36
CA ILE A 157 5.97 3.32 14.32
C ILE A 157 4.93 4.02 15.20
N ASN A 158 3.73 4.22 14.67
CA ASN A 158 2.57 4.76 15.39
C ASN A 158 1.32 3.92 15.11
N GLY A 159 0.88 3.15 16.10
CA GLY A 159 -0.30 2.28 15.99
C GLY A 159 -1.57 3.07 15.68
N GLY A 160 -1.89 4.08 16.50
CA GLY A 160 -2.99 4.99 16.21
C GLY A 160 -4.12 4.85 17.21
N THR A 161 -5.28 4.36 16.79
CA THR A 161 -6.41 4.05 17.67
C THR A 161 -6.87 2.63 17.45
N GLY A 162 -7.11 1.91 18.54
CA GLY A 162 -7.39 0.48 18.53
C GLY A 162 -6.37 -0.22 19.40
N SER A 163 -6.51 -1.53 19.57
CA SER A 163 -5.57 -2.32 20.36
C SER A 163 -4.48 -2.86 19.44
N ASP A 164 -3.34 -2.18 19.41
CA ASP A 164 -2.29 -2.43 18.41
C ASP A 164 -1.21 -3.40 18.92
N GLU A 165 -0.64 -4.20 18.02
CA GLU A 165 0.59 -4.99 18.23
C GLU A 165 1.75 -4.35 17.46
N ILE A 166 2.77 -3.88 18.18
CA ILE A 166 3.91 -3.17 17.63
C ILE A 166 5.21 -3.90 17.98
N ASP A 167 6.03 -4.20 16.97
CA ASP A 167 7.39 -4.73 17.11
C ASP A 167 8.38 -3.81 16.36
N GLY A 168 9.33 -3.22 17.08
CA GLY A 168 10.37 -2.35 16.49
C GLY A 168 11.35 -3.14 15.63
N GLY A 169 11.85 -4.27 16.16
CA GLY A 169 12.84 -5.09 15.48
C GLY A 169 14.28 -4.75 15.88
N ASP A 170 15.19 -4.70 14.90
CA ASP A 170 16.60 -4.39 15.10
C ASP A 170 16.86 -2.90 14.82
N GLY A 171 17.23 -2.10 15.83
CA GLY A 171 17.55 -0.69 15.62
C GLY A 171 17.24 0.20 16.82
N ASP A 172 17.52 1.49 16.72
CA ASP A 172 17.13 2.46 17.76
C ASP A 172 15.75 3.06 17.40
N ASP A 173 14.67 2.40 17.84
CA ASP A 173 13.33 2.69 17.33
C ASP A 173 12.57 3.78 18.10
N ASN A 174 11.56 4.36 17.47
CA ASN A 174 10.62 5.29 18.07
C ASN A 174 9.18 4.79 17.93
N LEU A 175 8.68 4.18 19.00
CA LEU A 175 7.42 3.44 19.00
C LEU A 175 6.34 4.18 19.79
N ARG A 176 5.16 4.29 19.18
CA ARG A 176 3.97 4.83 19.82
C ARG A 176 2.78 3.91 19.62
N GLY A 177 2.14 3.49 20.70
CA GLY A 177 0.88 2.73 20.65
C GLY A 177 -0.26 3.64 20.20
N GLY A 178 -0.90 4.31 21.13
CA GLY A 178 -1.74 5.46 20.81
C GLY A 178 -2.94 5.59 21.73
N GLY A 179 -4.10 5.20 21.21
CA GLY A 179 -5.31 4.99 21.99
C GLY A 179 -5.45 3.53 22.41
N ASP A 180 -6.38 3.25 23.30
CA ASP A 180 -6.74 1.87 23.71
C ASP A 180 -5.54 1.05 24.23
N ASN A 181 -5.63 -0.27 24.29
CA ASN A 181 -4.62 -1.07 25.01
C ASN A 181 -3.65 -1.71 24.02
N ASP A 182 -2.39 -1.27 24.06
CA ASP A 182 -1.39 -1.68 23.08
C ASP A 182 -0.41 -2.72 23.63
N SER A 183 0.14 -3.55 22.75
CA SER A 183 1.28 -4.44 23.03
C SER A 183 2.48 -3.98 22.21
N ILE A 184 3.50 -3.45 22.87
CA ILE A 184 4.66 -2.84 22.21
C ILE A 184 5.94 -3.54 22.63
N PHE A 185 6.71 -4.01 21.65
CA PHE A 185 8.03 -4.59 21.85
C PHE A 185 9.08 -3.75 21.12
N GLY A 186 10.08 -3.27 21.86
CA GLY A 186 11.20 -2.47 21.31
C GLY A 186 12.09 -3.27 20.38
N GLY A 187 12.45 -4.49 20.77
CA GLY A 187 13.43 -5.29 20.05
C GLY A 187 14.87 -5.00 20.47
N ASP A 188 15.81 -5.17 19.53
CA ASP A 188 17.24 -5.02 19.75
C ASP A 188 17.69 -3.57 19.49
N GLY A 189 17.96 -2.79 20.53
CA GLY A 189 18.59 -1.48 20.38
C GLY A 189 18.29 -0.52 21.51
N ALA A 190 18.37 0.78 21.24
CA ALA A 190 18.07 1.82 22.21
C ALA A 190 16.77 2.56 21.89
N ASP A 191 15.65 1.94 22.27
CA ASP A 191 14.33 2.38 21.82
C ASP A 191 13.72 3.49 22.68
N THR A 192 12.89 4.30 22.03
CA THR A 192 12.00 5.26 22.66
C THR A 192 10.57 4.78 22.51
N ILE A 193 9.98 4.28 23.60
CA ILE A 193 8.62 3.75 23.59
C ILE A 193 7.66 4.63 24.38
N ARG A 194 6.50 4.89 23.79
CA ARG A 194 5.36 5.53 24.45
C ARG A 194 4.09 4.74 24.14
N GLY A 195 3.52 4.05 25.14
CA GLY A 195 2.21 3.37 25.03
C GLY A 195 1.10 4.32 24.61
N GLY A 196 0.46 5.00 25.56
CA GLY A 196 -0.46 6.06 25.18
C GLY A 196 -1.52 6.35 26.20
N PHE A 197 -2.76 6.43 25.72
CA PHE A 197 -3.92 6.17 26.58
C PHE A 197 -4.09 4.65 26.69
N GLY A 198 -4.82 4.18 27.71
CA GLY A 198 -5.08 2.75 27.90
C GLY A 198 -4.13 2.05 28.87
N ASP A 199 -4.31 0.74 28.97
CA ASP A 199 -3.52 -0.18 29.79
C ASP A 199 -2.55 -0.95 28.88
N ASP A 200 -1.37 -0.36 28.64
CA ASP A 200 -0.38 -0.86 27.68
C ASP A 200 0.53 -1.96 28.27
N GLU A 201 0.90 -2.94 27.45
CA GLU A 201 2.00 -3.89 27.68
C GLU A 201 3.23 -3.43 26.89
N ILE A 202 4.34 -3.16 27.59
CA ILE A 202 5.58 -2.67 26.95
C ILE A 202 6.76 -3.58 27.34
N GLY A 203 7.41 -4.14 26.32
CA GLY A 203 8.64 -4.91 26.39
C GLY A 203 9.74 -4.30 25.52
N GLY A 204 10.96 -4.77 25.71
CA GLY A 204 12.13 -4.45 24.90
C GLY A 204 13.30 -5.30 25.37
#